data_AF-A0A077ZRS8-F1
#
_entry.id   AF-A0A077ZRS8-F1
#
_cell.length_a   1.000
_cell.length_b   1.000
_cell.length_c   1.000
_cell.angle_alpha   90.00
_cell.angle_beta   90.00
_cell.angle_gamma   90.00
#
_symmetry.space_group_name_H-M   'P 1'
#
loop_
_entity.id
_entity.type
_entity.pdbx_description
1 polymer ?
#
loop_
_entity_poly.entity_id
_entity_poly.type
_entity_poly.pdbx_seq_one_letter_code
_entity_poly.pdbx_strand_id
1 'polypeptide(L)'
;MGLGMLTSVGMRQHYLLGSEVRQRYIQDQRLLDSEYNADQIEIYSTLIERTYYSALSQFSGIYPNIQQNIKNQKLSQTQQKNAILPIQVGTDPDYDKLLFEEFKAIDQKDNQMLQTLEASLNKTNQIGSNDQIFDEIQQAQANGLKMPFTLTEQDQMTIKDFKRFDLESKYALKRDAALFDSQTLRKIIADKLILRVQNNTDLRLILMSLHDTDISLLLVTIDQPQNEQPPVATTLFLELYKSSNTSQDVLYIRAKYNDRLLNLHKYCYDTDNSIKFNTNLLKLVQVLVKLSEQLLGLLL
;
A
#
# COMPACT_ATOMS: atom_id res chain seq x y z
N MET A 1 18.38 -14.34 -9.96
CA MET A 1 17.56 -13.72 -8.90
C MET A 1 16.79 -14.85 -8.22
N GLY A 2 16.68 -14.82 -6.89
CA GLY A 2 15.87 -15.79 -6.14
C GLY A 2 14.37 -15.52 -6.28
N LEU A 3 13.55 -16.50 -5.93
CA LEU A 3 12.08 -16.38 -5.89
C LEU A 3 11.67 -15.27 -4.91
N GLY A 4 10.66 -14.48 -5.28
CA GLY A 4 10.11 -13.41 -4.45
C GLY A 4 11.01 -12.17 -4.30
N MET A 5 12.14 -12.11 -4.99
CA MET A 5 13.06 -10.96 -4.99
C MET A 5 12.61 -9.86 -5.97
N LEU A 6 12.95 -8.62 -5.65
CA LEU A 6 12.72 -7.47 -6.55
C LEU A 6 13.64 -7.56 -7.79
N THR A 7 13.06 -7.41 -8.98
CA THR A 7 13.81 -7.41 -10.24
C THR A 7 14.45 -6.05 -10.53
N SER A 8 15.42 -6.00 -11.46
CA SER A 8 15.98 -4.72 -11.94
C SER A 8 14.93 -3.83 -12.61
N VAL A 9 13.93 -4.42 -13.26
CA VAL A 9 12.75 -3.70 -13.78
C VAL A 9 11.95 -3.07 -12.64
N GLY A 10 11.68 -3.84 -11.57
CA GLY A 10 11.01 -3.35 -10.36
C GLY A 10 11.79 -2.22 -9.67
N MET A 11 13.12 -2.36 -9.54
CA MET A 11 13.97 -1.29 -9.03
C MET A 11 13.86 -0.01 -9.87
N ARG A 12 13.88 -0.15 -11.21
CA ARG A 12 13.69 0.99 -12.13
C ARG A 12 12.31 1.63 -11.99
N GLN A 13 11.25 0.83 -11.85
CA GLN A 13 9.89 1.34 -11.62
C GLN A 13 9.85 2.21 -10.35
N HIS A 14 10.36 1.71 -9.23
CA HIS A 14 10.40 2.48 -7.98
C HIS A 14 11.28 3.72 -8.08
N TYR A 15 12.44 3.65 -8.75
CA TYR A 15 13.28 4.83 -8.99
C TYR A 15 12.53 5.94 -9.77
N LEU A 16 11.77 5.55 -10.80
CA LEU A 16 10.97 6.51 -11.58
C LEU A 16 9.84 7.12 -10.73
N LEU A 17 9.14 6.32 -9.92
CA LEU A 17 8.18 6.84 -8.94
C LEU A 17 8.83 7.83 -7.97
N GLY A 18 10.05 7.55 -7.51
CA GLY A 18 10.82 8.47 -6.68
C GLY A 18 11.11 9.79 -7.39
N SER A 19 11.43 9.73 -8.68
CA SER A 19 11.67 10.92 -9.51
C SER A 19 10.40 11.76 -9.67
N GLU A 20 9.23 11.14 -9.80
CA GLU A 20 7.93 11.83 -9.82
C GLU A 20 7.60 12.47 -8.46
N VAL A 21 7.87 11.79 -7.35
CA VAL A 21 7.74 12.34 -6.00
C VAL A 21 8.66 13.55 -5.80
N ARG A 22 9.91 13.50 -6.30
CA ARG A 22 10.83 14.65 -6.31
C ARG A 22 10.24 15.82 -7.09
N GLN A 23 9.76 15.59 -8.32
CA GLN A 23 9.15 16.64 -9.13
C GLN A 23 8.00 17.30 -8.35
N ARG A 24 7.08 16.48 -7.87
CA ARG A 24 5.83 16.91 -7.23
C ARG A 24 6.06 17.66 -5.91
N TYR A 25 6.84 17.09 -4.98
CA TYR A 25 6.90 17.58 -3.60
C TYR A 25 8.16 18.38 -3.27
N ILE A 26 9.22 18.30 -4.08
CA ILE A 26 10.42 19.14 -3.90
C ILE A 26 10.35 20.32 -4.86
N GLN A 27 10.17 20.08 -6.16
CA GLN A 27 10.31 21.14 -7.16
C GLN A 27 9.05 22.00 -7.28
N ASP A 28 7.89 21.37 -7.47
CA ASP A 28 6.64 22.07 -7.76
C ASP A 28 6.03 22.68 -6.49
N GLN A 29 5.93 21.89 -5.42
CA GLN A 29 5.26 22.29 -4.17
C GLN A 29 6.19 22.83 -3.09
N ARG A 30 7.51 22.57 -3.19
CA ARG A 30 8.50 22.96 -2.18
C ARG A 30 8.11 22.51 -0.76
N LEU A 31 7.48 21.34 -0.66
CA LEU A 31 7.11 20.70 0.60
C LEU A 31 8.36 20.16 1.29
N LEU A 32 9.23 19.51 0.54
CA LEU A 32 10.49 18.92 1.01
C LEU A 32 11.68 19.75 0.52
N ASP A 33 12.77 19.71 1.29
CA ASP A 33 14.03 20.37 0.93
C ASP A 33 14.65 19.75 -0.34
N SER A 34 15.46 20.52 -1.06
CA SER A 34 16.15 20.03 -2.27
C SER A 34 17.23 18.99 -1.95
N GLU A 35 17.84 19.13 -0.78
CA GLU A 35 18.78 18.21 -0.14
C GLU A 35 18.06 17.35 0.90
N TYR A 36 18.56 16.13 1.13
CA TYR A 36 17.93 15.22 2.07
C TYR A 36 18.01 15.75 3.50
N ASN A 37 16.85 15.88 4.14
CA ASN A 37 16.69 16.20 5.55
C ASN A 37 15.95 15.05 6.26
N ALA A 38 16.59 14.41 7.24
CA ALA A 38 16.01 13.27 7.94
C ALA A 38 14.88 13.64 8.90
N ASP A 39 14.73 14.91 9.27
CA ASP A 39 13.61 15.36 10.10
C ASP A 39 12.32 15.50 9.28
N GLN A 40 12.42 15.54 7.94
CA GLN A 40 11.29 15.73 7.03
C GLN A 40 10.73 14.43 6.47
N ILE A 41 11.46 13.31 6.55
CA ILE A 41 11.12 12.06 5.85
C ILE A 41 11.32 10.85 6.76
N GLU A 42 10.30 10.00 6.80
CA GLU A 42 10.34 8.70 7.47
C GLU A 42 9.92 7.61 6.49
N ILE A 43 10.62 6.47 6.54
CA ILE A 43 10.42 5.37 5.59
C ILE A 43 10.15 4.09 6.38
N TYR A 44 9.07 3.42 6.01
CA TYR A 44 8.66 2.13 6.53
C TYR A 44 8.69 1.07 5.43
N SER A 45 8.94 -0.17 5.81
CA SER A 45 8.84 -1.33 4.92
C SER A 45 8.29 -2.51 5.70
N THR A 46 7.61 -3.44 5.06
CA THR A 46 7.41 -4.78 5.66
C THR A 46 8.75 -5.52 5.75
N LEU A 47 8.80 -6.59 6.55
CA LEU A 47 10.00 -7.43 6.80
C LEU A 47 10.31 -8.39 5.63
N ILE A 48 10.24 -7.91 4.39
CA ILE A 48 10.51 -8.69 3.19
C ILE A 48 11.47 -7.93 2.28
N GLU A 49 12.44 -8.63 1.68
CA GLU A 49 13.48 -8.00 0.87
C GLU A 49 12.92 -7.16 -0.28
N ARG A 50 11.87 -7.63 -0.97
CA ARG A 50 11.30 -6.90 -2.11
C ARG A 50 10.76 -5.52 -1.72
N THR A 51 10.08 -5.41 -0.58
CA THR A 51 9.53 -4.13 -0.10
C THR A 51 10.65 -3.21 0.39
N TYR A 52 11.69 -3.76 1.01
CA TYR A 52 12.86 -3.00 1.43
C TYR A 52 13.62 -2.40 0.24
N TYR A 53 13.96 -3.22 -0.76
CA TYR A 53 14.66 -2.75 -1.96
C TYR A 53 13.78 -1.82 -2.83
N SER A 54 12.46 -1.98 -2.81
CA SER A 54 11.53 -1.04 -3.43
C SER A 54 11.60 0.33 -2.77
N ALA A 55 11.56 0.39 -1.44
CA ALA A 55 11.69 1.63 -0.67
C ALA A 55 13.04 2.33 -0.95
N LEU A 56 14.14 1.58 -0.94
CA LEU A 56 15.47 2.11 -1.25
C LEU A 56 15.58 2.64 -2.68
N SER A 57 15.05 1.90 -3.65
CA SER A 57 15.06 2.31 -5.06
C SER A 57 14.25 3.59 -5.26
N GLN A 58 13.08 3.68 -4.61
CA GLN A 58 12.23 4.86 -4.66
C GLN A 58 12.88 6.06 -3.99
N PHE A 59 13.45 5.89 -2.81
CA PHE A 59 14.19 6.95 -2.13
C PHE A 59 15.38 7.47 -2.97
N SER A 60 16.07 6.57 -3.67
CA SER A 60 17.14 6.94 -4.61
C SER A 60 16.64 7.78 -5.79
N GLY A 61 15.38 7.63 -6.21
CA GLY A 61 14.74 8.53 -7.16
C GLY A 61 14.37 9.90 -6.58
N ILE A 62 13.98 9.93 -5.30
CA ILE A 62 13.64 11.19 -4.60
C ILE A 62 14.90 12.05 -4.39
N TYR A 63 16.02 11.44 -3.99
CA TYR A 63 17.31 12.10 -3.76
C TYR A 63 18.47 11.38 -4.49
N PRO A 64 18.59 11.56 -5.82
CA PRO A 64 19.59 10.84 -6.62
C PRO A 64 21.05 11.18 -6.28
N ASN A 65 21.31 12.39 -5.78
CA ASN A 65 22.68 12.86 -5.49
C ASN A 65 23.09 12.69 -4.02
N ILE A 66 22.31 11.93 -3.23
CA ILE A 66 22.51 11.88 -1.78
C ILE A 66 23.95 11.46 -1.42
N GLN A 67 24.51 10.46 -2.10
CA GLN A 67 25.87 9.95 -1.85
C GLN A 67 26.97 10.99 -2.10
N GLN A 68 26.77 11.90 -3.06
CA GLN A 68 27.72 12.98 -3.33
C GLN A 68 27.64 14.05 -2.24
N ASN A 69 26.43 14.34 -1.76
CA ASN A 69 26.16 15.39 -0.78
C ASN A 69 26.53 14.98 0.66
N ILE A 70 26.44 13.69 1.01
CA ILE A 70 26.66 13.20 2.38
C ILE A 70 28.05 12.57 2.62
N LYS A 71 28.98 12.64 1.65
CA LYS A 71 30.27 11.92 1.68
C LYS A 71 31.07 12.10 2.99
N ASN A 72 30.84 13.19 3.73
CA ASN A 72 31.49 13.49 5.01
C ASN A 72 30.51 13.73 6.18
N GLN A 73 29.21 13.51 6.01
CA GLN A 73 28.22 13.72 7.07
C GLN A 73 28.06 12.45 7.91
N LYS A 74 28.17 12.59 9.24
CA LYS A 74 27.83 11.52 10.18
C LYS A 74 26.34 11.53 10.45
N LEU A 75 25.75 10.35 10.60
CA LEU A 75 24.38 10.23 11.09
C LEU A 75 24.25 10.89 12.47
N SER A 76 23.22 11.72 12.65
CA SER A 76 22.80 12.24 13.95
C SER A 76 22.37 11.09 14.88
N GLN A 77 22.32 11.33 16.19
CA GLN A 77 21.84 10.31 17.15
C GLN A 77 20.40 9.85 16.84
N THR A 78 19.57 10.73 16.30
CA THR A 78 18.21 10.41 15.85
C THR A 78 18.23 9.55 14.59
N GLN A 79 19.04 9.94 13.59
CA GLN A 79 19.20 9.17 12.34
C GLN A 79 19.77 7.77 12.59
N GLN A 80 20.69 7.61 13.55
CA GLN A 80 21.24 6.30 13.92
C GLN A 80 20.19 5.36 14.54
N LYS A 81 19.14 5.91 15.15
CA LYS A 81 18.04 5.14 15.74
C LYS A 81 16.91 4.86 14.75
N ASN A 82 16.80 5.67 13.70
CA ASN A 82 15.75 5.57 12.68
C ASN A 82 16.30 4.85 11.44
N ALA A 83 16.43 3.53 11.52
CA ALA A 83 16.51 2.70 10.30
C ALA A 83 15.13 2.64 9.62
N ILE A 84 15.06 2.16 8.38
CA ILE A 84 13.76 1.81 7.76
C ILE A 84 13.03 0.91 8.76
N LEU A 85 11.92 1.43 9.30
CA LEU A 85 11.25 0.76 10.40
C LEU A 85 10.41 -0.37 9.81
N PRO A 86 10.62 -1.62 10.26
CA PRO A 86 9.78 -2.70 9.83
C PRO A 86 8.37 -2.48 10.34
N ILE A 87 7.38 -2.53 9.46
CA ILE A 87 6.00 -2.69 9.85
C ILE A 87 5.80 -4.18 10.10
N GLN A 88 5.60 -4.52 11.37
CA GLN A 88 5.04 -5.82 11.73
C GLN A 88 3.55 -5.78 11.45
N VAL A 89 3.15 -6.43 10.36
CA VAL A 89 1.76 -6.81 10.15
C VAL A 89 1.57 -8.08 10.99
N GLY A 90 1.04 -7.93 12.19
CA GLY A 90 0.73 -9.07 13.05
C GLY A 90 -0.57 -9.70 12.60
N THR A 91 -0.65 -11.03 12.56
CA THR A 91 -1.93 -11.73 12.60
C THR A 91 -2.29 -11.93 14.08
N ASP A 92 -3.51 -11.57 14.45
CA ASP A 92 -4.04 -11.91 15.77
C ASP A 92 -4.50 -13.38 15.71
N PRO A 93 -4.02 -14.28 16.59
CA PRO A 93 -4.42 -15.69 16.58
C PRO A 93 -5.93 -15.92 16.67
N ASP A 94 -6.67 -15.03 17.35
CA ASP A 94 -8.14 -15.14 17.44
C ASP A 94 -8.79 -14.71 16.12
N TYR A 95 -8.18 -13.77 15.40
CA TYR A 95 -8.59 -13.38 14.05
C TYR A 95 -8.29 -14.49 13.04
N ASP A 96 -7.09 -15.08 13.06
CA ASP A 96 -6.73 -16.22 12.20
C ASP A 96 -7.72 -17.38 12.33
N LYS A 97 -8.26 -17.60 13.53
CA LYS A 97 -9.28 -18.62 13.80
C LYS A 97 -10.67 -18.24 13.27
N LEU A 98 -11.06 -16.97 13.38
CA LEU A 98 -12.34 -16.44 12.89
C LEU A 98 -12.38 -16.46 11.37
N LEU A 99 -11.25 -16.09 10.77
CA LEU A 99 -10.94 -16.22 9.36
C LEU A 99 -11.04 -17.68 8.90
N PHE A 100 -10.39 -18.61 9.59
CA PHE A 100 -10.35 -20.02 9.21
C PHE A 100 -11.74 -20.67 9.02
N GLU A 101 -12.73 -20.29 9.85
CA GLU A 101 -14.10 -20.81 9.72
C GLU A 101 -14.86 -20.20 8.53
N GLU A 102 -14.69 -18.90 8.25
CA GLU A 102 -15.28 -18.23 7.08
C GLU A 102 -14.56 -18.64 5.76
N PHE A 103 -13.27 -19.01 5.83
CA PHE A 103 -12.44 -19.36 4.67
C PHE A 103 -12.63 -20.79 4.14
N LYS A 104 -13.24 -21.72 4.89
CA LYS A 104 -13.35 -23.11 4.47
C LYS A 104 -14.10 -23.31 3.13
N ALA A 105 -15.09 -22.47 2.83
CA ALA A 105 -15.82 -22.50 1.56
C ALA A 105 -15.05 -21.79 0.42
N ILE A 106 -14.20 -20.81 0.79
CA ILE A 106 -13.33 -20.09 -0.14
C ILE A 106 -12.19 -21.02 -0.60
N ASP A 107 -11.53 -21.68 0.35
CA ASP A 107 -10.47 -22.65 0.12
C ASP A 107 -10.90 -23.78 -0.83
N GLN A 108 -12.16 -24.24 -0.75
CA GLN A 108 -12.68 -25.28 -1.64
C GLN A 108 -12.74 -24.83 -3.10
N LYS A 109 -13.11 -23.58 -3.36
CA LYS A 109 -13.21 -23.03 -4.70
C LYS A 109 -11.83 -22.68 -5.27
N ASP A 110 -10.92 -22.18 -4.44
CA ASP A 110 -9.52 -21.97 -4.80
C ASP A 110 -8.86 -23.26 -5.28
N ASN A 111 -9.01 -24.33 -4.49
CA ASN A 111 -8.47 -25.65 -4.83
C ASN A 111 -9.03 -26.21 -6.14
N GLN A 112 -10.30 -25.93 -6.49
CA GLN A 112 -10.89 -26.36 -7.77
C GLN A 112 -10.31 -25.61 -8.97
N MET A 113 -10.11 -24.29 -8.85
CA MET A 113 -9.49 -23.49 -9.92
C MET A 113 -8.05 -23.93 -10.20
N LEU A 114 -7.32 -24.28 -9.14
CA LEU A 114 -5.95 -24.78 -9.24
C LEU A 114 -5.86 -26.15 -9.88
N GLN A 115 -6.70 -27.10 -9.46
CA GLN A 115 -6.74 -28.42 -10.10
C GLN A 115 -6.99 -28.31 -11.61
N THR A 116 -7.80 -27.33 -12.02
CA THR A 116 -8.04 -27.04 -13.45
C THR A 116 -6.77 -26.55 -14.15
N LEU A 117 -5.99 -25.68 -13.52
CA LEU A 117 -4.74 -25.14 -14.06
C LEU A 117 -3.57 -26.14 -14.00
N GLU A 118 -3.45 -26.92 -12.93
CA GLU A 118 -2.42 -27.96 -12.79
C GLU A 118 -2.60 -29.05 -13.84
N ALA A 119 -3.86 -29.43 -14.11
CA ALA A 119 -4.21 -30.38 -15.16
C ALA A 119 -3.84 -29.87 -16.56
N SER A 120 -3.95 -28.56 -16.83
CA SER A 120 -3.56 -27.98 -18.12
C SER A 120 -2.04 -27.79 -18.25
N LEU A 121 -1.35 -27.50 -17.14
CA LEU A 121 0.09 -27.24 -17.10
C LEU A 121 0.96 -28.50 -17.02
N ASN A 122 0.37 -29.70 -16.89
CA ASN A 122 1.08 -30.98 -16.83
C ASN A 122 2.16 -31.05 -15.72
N LYS A 123 2.01 -30.25 -14.65
CA LYS A 123 2.88 -30.27 -13.46
C LYS A 123 2.23 -31.16 -12.40
N THR A 124 2.68 -32.41 -12.31
CA THR A 124 2.14 -33.39 -11.35
C THR A 124 2.84 -33.40 -10.00
N ASN A 125 3.81 -32.52 -9.70
CA ASN A 125 4.54 -32.57 -8.43
C ASN A 125 4.92 -31.19 -7.87
N GLN A 126 4.30 -30.88 -6.73
CA GLN A 126 4.69 -29.99 -5.63
C GLN A 126 5.65 -28.84 -5.96
N ILE A 127 5.12 -27.61 -6.11
CA ILE A 127 5.89 -26.39 -5.84
C ILE A 127 4.94 -25.33 -5.26
N GLY A 128 5.06 -25.07 -3.96
CA GLY A 128 4.50 -23.86 -3.33
C GLY A 128 3.03 -23.91 -2.90
N SER A 129 2.60 -22.87 -2.17
CA SER A 129 1.17 -22.62 -1.92
C SER A 129 0.48 -22.22 -3.22
N ASN A 130 -0.80 -22.55 -3.32
CA ASN A 130 -1.77 -22.14 -4.35
C ASN A 130 -1.49 -20.78 -5.02
N ASP A 131 -1.29 -19.73 -4.22
CA ASP A 131 -1.03 -18.36 -4.67
C ASP A 131 0.29 -18.21 -5.44
N GLN A 132 1.33 -18.98 -5.07
CA GLN A 132 2.67 -18.85 -5.62
C GLN A 132 2.72 -19.19 -7.11
N ILE A 133 1.97 -20.22 -7.56
CA ILE A 133 1.96 -20.61 -8.97
C ILE A 133 1.32 -19.51 -9.83
N PHE A 134 0.18 -18.97 -9.38
CA PHE A 134 -0.49 -17.88 -10.08
C PHE A 134 0.38 -16.62 -10.12
N ASP A 135 1.03 -16.28 -9.01
CA ASP A 135 1.93 -15.13 -8.92
C ASP A 135 3.18 -15.27 -9.80
N GLU A 136 3.79 -16.46 -9.85
CA GLU A 136 4.95 -16.73 -10.71
C GLU A 136 4.62 -16.57 -12.19
N ILE A 137 3.49 -17.15 -12.64
CA ILE A 137 3.01 -16.98 -14.02
C ILE A 137 2.80 -15.50 -14.31
N GLN A 138 2.15 -14.80 -13.37
CA GLN A 138 1.94 -13.36 -13.33
C GLN A 138 3.20 -12.56 -13.64
N GLN A 139 4.16 -12.73 -12.76
CA GLN A 139 5.43 -12.03 -12.78
C GLN A 139 6.19 -12.36 -14.05
N ALA A 140 6.18 -13.62 -14.50
CA ALA A 140 6.86 -14.00 -15.73
C ALA A 140 6.24 -13.33 -16.96
N GLN A 141 4.91 -13.28 -17.07
CA GLN A 141 4.22 -12.56 -18.14
C GLN A 141 4.51 -11.06 -18.10
N ALA A 142 4.42 -10.43 -16.93
CA ALA A 142 4.66 -9.00 -16.75
C ALA A 142 6.11 -8.59 -17.08
N ASN A 143 7.08 -9.50 -16.88
CA ASN A 143 8.49 -9.29 -17.21
C ASN A 143 8.86 -9.79 -18.62
N GLY A 144 7.90 -10.23 -19.44
CA GLY A 144 8.15 -10.74 -20.79
C GLY A 144 9.02 -12.00 -20.83
N LEU A 145 9.02 -12.78 -19.74
CA LEU A 145 9.78 -14.02 -19.65
C LEU A 145 9.09 -15.12 -20.46
N LYS A 146 9.90 -15.92 -21.17
CA LYS A 146 9.40 -17.08 -21.90
C LYS A 146 9.09 -18.20 -20.90
N MET A 147 7.82 -18.58 -20.81
CA MET A 147 7.37 -19.70 -19.97
C MET A 147 7.80 -21.04 -20.57
N PRO A 148 8.06 -22.07 -19.74
CA PRO A 148 8.37 -23.42 -20.22
C PRO A 148 7.15 -24.15 -20.81
N PHE A 149 5.96 -23.51 -20.76
CA PHE A 149 4.68 -24.01 -21.25
C PHE A 149 3.93 -22.91 -22.00
N THR A 150 2.90 -23.29 -22.76
CA THR A 150 2.00 -22.37 -23.46
C THR A 150 0.70 -22.27 -22.68
N LEU A 151 0.25 -21.05 -22.39
CA LEU A 151 -1.05 -20.80 -21.77
C LEU A 151 -2.12 -20.67 -22.85
N THR A 152 -3.19 -21.47 -22.74
CA THR A 152 -4.39 -21.33 -23.56
C THR A 152 -5.21 -20.09 -23.16
N GLU A 153 -6.16 -19.68 -23.98
CA GLU A 153 -7.12 -18.62 -23.60
C GLU A 153 -7.90 -18.99 -22.32
N GLN A 154 -8.21 -20.28 -22.14
CA GLN A 154 -8.88 -20.78 -20.95
C GLN A 154 -8.01 -20.65 -19.70
N ASP A 155 -6.71 -20.96 -19.79
CA ASP A 155 -5.78 -20.80 -18.67
C ASP A 155 -5.67 -19.33 -18.26
N GLN A 156 -5.63 -18.42 -19.24
CA GLN A 156 -5.60 -16.98 -18.98
C GLN A 156 -6.89 -16.49 -18.30
N MET A 157 -8.05 -17.01 -18.70
CA MET A 157 -9.32 -16.73 -18.03
C MET A 157 -9.32 -17.27 -16.60
N THR A 158 -8.88 -18.51 -16.37
CA THR A 158 -8.78 -19.11 -15.04
C THR A 158 -7.84 -18.33 -14.12
N ILE A 159 -6.69 -17.86 -14.61
CA ILE A 159 -5.77 -17.00 -13.85
C ILE A 159 -6.45 -15.69 -13.46
N LYS A 160 -7.20 -15.07 -14.38
CA LYS A 160 -7.93 -13.82 -14.11
C LYS A 160 -9.07 -14.03 -13.11
N ASP A 161 -9.81 -15.13 -13.22
CA ASP A 161 -10.91 -15.45 -12.33
C ASP A 161 -10.41 -15.81 -10.93
N PHE A 162 -9.29 -16.55 -10.82
CA PHE A 162 -8.63 -16.81 -9.55
C PHE A 162 -8.24 -15.51 -8.86
N LYS A 163 -7.61 -14.58 -9.58
CA LYS A 163 -7.28 -13.26 -9.02
C LYS A 163 -8.48 -12.50 -8.51
N ARG A 164 -9.54 -12.48 -9.30
CA ARG A 164 -10.76 -11.78 -8.92
C ARG A 164 -11.33 -12.42 -7.67
N PHE A 165 -11.30 -13.75 -7.60
CA PHE A 165 -11.79 -14.51 -6.48
C PHE A 165 -10.93 -14.38 -5.22
N ASP A 166 -9.61 -14.45 -5.30
CA ASP A 166 -8.66 -14.22 -4.20
C ASP A 166 -8.82 -12.80 -3.62
N LEU A 167 -8.97 -11.83 -4.51
CA LEU A 167 -9.25 -10.45 -4.14
C LEU A 167 -10.63 -10.33 -3.47
N GLU A 168 -11.68 -10.84 -4.12
CA GLU A 168 -13.06 -10.85 -3.62
C GLU A 168 -13.17 -11.61 -2.31
N SER A 169 -12.39 -12.67 -2.07
CA SER A 169 -12.46 -13.49 -0.86
C SER A 169 -11.79 -12.81 0.32
N LYS A 170 -10.62 -12.20 0.09
CA LYS A 170 -9.95 -11.30 1.04
C LYS A 170 -10.82 -10.08 1.38
N TYR A 171 -11.63 -9.62 0.44
CA TYR A 171 -12.61 -8.53 0.64
C TYR A 171 -14.00 -8.97 1.10
N ALA A 172 -14.35 -10.25 0.95
CA ALA A 172 -15.60 -10.84 1.42
C ALA A 172 -15.58 -10.97 2.95
N LEU A 173 -14.38 -10.96 3.53
CA LEU A 173 -14.18 -10.53 4.89
C LEU A 173 -14.72 -9.12 5.04
N LYS A 174 -15.87 -9.04 5.72
CA LYS A 174 -16.64 -7.82 6.00
C LYS A 174 -15.70 -6.67 6.40
N ARG A 175 -16.11 -5.42 6.14
CA ARG A 175 -15.37 -4.17 6.48
C ARG A 175 -14.62 -4.22 7.83
N ASP A 176 -15.16 -4.89 8.84
CA ASP A 176 -14.52 -5.12 10.15
C ASP A 176 -13.15 -5.82 10.08
N ALA A 177 -13.02 -6.85 9.23
CA ALA A 177 -11.75 -7.54 9.00
C ALA A 177 -10.69 -6.62 8.39
N ALA A 178 -11.08 -5.85 7.36
CA ALA A 178 -10.17 -4.87 6.77
C ALA A 178 -9.77 -3.77 7.76
N LEU A 179 -10.69 -3.34 8.62
CA LEU A 179 -10.40 -2.40 9.71
C LEU A 179 -9.41 -2.98 10.72
N PHE A 180 -9.57 -4.26 11.07
CA PHE A 180 -8.69 -4.96 11.98
C PHE A 180 -7.28 -5.15 11.41
N ASP A 181 -7.13 -5.73 10.22
CA ASP A 181 -5.82 -5.99 9.61
C ASP A 181 -5.04 -4.71 9.33
N SER A 182 -5.74 -3.65 8.93
CA SER A 182 -5.11 -2.36 8.67
C SER A 182 -4.86 -1.53 9.93
N GLN A 183 -5.22 -2.01 11.14
CA GLN A 183 -5.21 -1.20 12.35
C GLN A 183 -3.85 -0.55 12.65
N THR A 184 -2.76 -1.29 12.47
CA THR A 184 -1.40 -0.80 12.73
C THR A 184 -1.05 0.31 11.73
N LEU A 185 -1.35 0.11 10.45
CA LEU A 185 -1.12 1.10 9.40
C LEU A 185 -1.97 2.36 9.64
N ARG A 186 -3.27 2.20 9.91
CA ARG A 186 -4.19 3.31 10.18
C ARG A 186 -3.75 4.11 11.41
N LYS A 187 -3.33 3.42 12.48
CA LYS A 187 -2.80 4.06 13.69
C LYS A 187 -1.55 4.89 13.39
N ILE A 188 -0.57 4.33 12.67
CA ILE A 188 0.64 5.08 12.29
C ILE A 188 0.25 6.33 11.48
N ILE A 189 -0.62 6.19 10.48
CA ILE A 189 -1.06 7.33 9.66
C ILE A 189 -1.74 8.39 10.53
N ALA A 190 -2.68 7.99 11.40
CA ALA A 190 -3.41 8.90 12.28
C ALA A 190 -2.48 9.63 13.27
N ASP A 191 -1.60 8.90 13.96
CA ASP A 191 -0.67 9.45 14.93
C ASP A 191 0.26 10.50 14.28
N LYS A 192 0.77 10.21 13.08
CA LYS A 192 1.66 11.13 12.36
C LYS A 192 0.93 12.38 11.86
N LEU A 193 -0.30 12.23 11.38
CA LEU A 193 -1.15 13.38 11.03
C LEU A 193 -1.41 14.27 12.26
N ILE A 194 -1.73 13.67 13.42
CA ILE A 194 -1.94 14.40 14.67
C ILE A 194 -0.70 15.18 15.08
N LEU A 195 0.48 14.54 15.08
CA LEU A 195 1.75 15.20 15.40
C LEU A 195 2.02 16.40 14.48
N ARG A 196 1.74 16.26 13.18
CA ARG A 196 1.94 17.34 12.21
C ARG A 196 0.99 18.52 12.45
N VAL A 197 -0.27 18.24 12.77
CA VAL A 197 -1.26 19.29 13.07
C VAL A 197 -0.97 20.02 14.37
N GLN A 198 -0.45 19.31 15.36
CA GLN A 198 -0.02 19.91 16.63
C GLN A 198 1.30 20.68 16.51
N ASN A 199 1.92 20.71 15.32
CA ASN A 199 3.23 21.31 15.08
C ASN A 199 4.34 20.71 15.97
N ASN A 200 4.20 19.44 16.34
CA ASN A 200 5.14 18.68 17.18
C ASN A 200 6.20 17.94 16.35
N THR A 201 6.20 18.08 15.03
CA THR A 201 7.14 17.42 14.12
C THR A 201 7.35 18.23 12.84
N ASP A 202 8.57 18.20 12.29
CA ASP A 202 8.87 18.69 10.93
C ASP A 202 8.73 17.59 9.87
N LEU A 203 8.19 16.42 10.22
CA LEU A 203 7.92 15.34 9.28
C LEU A 203 6.89 15.80 8.24
N ARG A 204 7.24 15.65 6.95
CA ARG A 204 6.43 16.12 5.81
C ARG A 204 6.12 15.03 4.80
N LEU A 205 6.91 13.96 4.75
CA LEU A 205 6.65 12.79 3.91
C LEU A 205 6.86 11.50 4.71
N ILE A 206 5.90 10.59 4.59
CA ILE A 206 6.03 9.22 5.06
C ILE A 206 5.92 8.31 3.85
N LEU A 207 6.95 7.49 3.61
CA LEU A 207 6.94 6.48 2.56
C LEU A 207 6.74 5.11 3.21
N MET A 208 5.62 4.45 2.93
CA MET A 208 5.36 3.08 3.40
C MET A 208 5.44 2.11 2.22
N SER A 209 6.47 1.26 2.20
CA SER A 209 6.62 0.22 1.18
C SER A 209 5.96 -1.07 1.65
N LEU A 210 4.82 -1.38 1.05
CA LEU A 210 3.87 -2.39 1.48
C LEU A 210 3.57 -3.39 0.34
N HIS A 211 2.67 -4.32 0.61
CA HIS A 211 2.13 -5.26 -0.35
C HIS A 211 0.85 -4.73 -1.02
N ASP A 212 0.51 -5.35 -2.14
CA ASP A 212 -0.77 -5.15 -2.82
C ASP A 212 -1.97 -5.45 -1.91
N THR A 213 -1.88 -6.48 -1.06
CA THR A 213 -2.87 -6.81 -0.02
C THR A 213 -3.04 -5.67 0.98
N ASP A 214 -1.95 -5.04 1.44
CA ASP A 214 -2.03 -3.92 2.37
C ASP A 214 -2.73 -2.70 1.75
N ILE A 215 -2.39 -2.38 0.49
CA ILE A 215 -3.03 -1.27 -0.25
C ILE A 215 -4.52 -1.58 -0.46
N SER A 216 -4.84 -2.82 -0.82
CA SER A 216 -6.18 -3.34 -1.01
C SER A 216 -7.04 -3.16 0.25
N LEU A 217 -6.53 -3.59 1.40
CA LEU A 217 -7.20 -3.45 2.69
C LEU A 217 -7.40 -1.98 3.06
N LEU A 218 -6.38 -1.13 2.89
CA LEU A 218 -6.50 0.31 3.14
C LEU A 218 -7.60 0.94 2.26
N LEU A 219 -7.68 0.57 0.99
CA LEU A 219 -8.72 1.05 0.07
C LEU A 219 -10.13 0.63 0.50
N VAL A 220 -10.31 -0.60 0.99
CA VAL A 220 -11.58 -1.04 1.59
C VAL A 220 -11.91 -0.22 2.84
N THR A 221 -10.93 0.04 3.71
CA THR A 221 -11.17 0.77 4.96
C THR A 221 -11.64 2.20 4.74
N ILE A 222 -11.32 2.79 3.58
CA ILE A 222 -11.76 4.13 3.17
C ILE A 222 -12.93 4.12 2.18
N ASP A 223 -13.67 3.00 2.09
CA ASP A 223 -14.83 2.78 1.20
C ASP A 223 -14.50 3.05 -0.28
N GLN A 224 -13.29 2.68 -0.73
CA GLN A 224 -12.83 2.78 -2.12
C GLN A 224 -12.25 1.45 -2.66
N PRO A 225 -12.97 0.31 -2.51
CA PRO A 225 -12.49 -0.98 -2.99
C PRO A 225 -12.19 -0.94 -4.49
N GLN A 226 -11.19 -1.69 -4.92
CA GLN A 226 -10.87 -1.89 -6.34
C GLN A 226 -11.37 -3.25 -6.80
N ASN A 227 -11.75 -3.35 -8.07
CA ASN A 227 -12.22 -4.59 -8.67
C ASN A 227 -11.07 -5.50 -9.11
N GLU A 228 -9.84 -5.00 -9.06
CA GLU A 228 -8.63 -5.69 -9.50
C GLU A 228 -7.53 -5.50 -8.45
N GLN A 229 -6.65 -6.50 -8.35
CA GLN A 229 -5.51 -6.47 -7.44
C GLN A 229 -4.56 -5.34 -7.87
N PRO A 230 -4.01 -4.57 -6.92
CA PRO A 230 -3.03 -3.53 -7.21
C PRO A 230 -1.87 -4.05 -8.07
N PRO A 231 -1.61 -3.45 -9.26
CA PRO A 231 -0.43 -3.76 -10.04
C PRO A 231 0.87 -3.44 -9.30
N VAL A 232 1.99 -4.00 -9.78
CA VAL A 232 3.32 -3.67 -9.25
C VAL A 232 3.58 -2.16 -9.29
N ALA A 233 4.25 -1.65 -8.25
CA ALA A 233 4.55 -0.22 -8.10
C ALA A 233 3.29 0.68 -8.03
N THR A 234 2.15 0.15 -7.58
CA THR A 234 0.96 0.94 -7.26
C THR A 234 1.25 1.95 -6.14
N THR A 235 0.64 3.14 -6.24
CA THR A 235 0.76 4.19 -5.23
C THR A 235 -0.60 4.61 -4.68
N LEU A 236 -0.66 4.77 -3.35
CA LEU A 236 -1.75 5.43 -2.65
C LEU A 236 -1.18 6.66 -1.92
N PHE A 237 -1.50 7.85 -2.40
CA PHE A 237 -1.12 9.09 -1.74
C PHE A 237 -2.23 9.57 -0.81
N LEU A 238 -1.89 9.91 0.43
CA LEU A 238 -2.73 10.64 1.37
C LEU A 238 -2.06 11.98 1.66
N GLU A 239 -2.64 13.06 1.16
CA GLU A 239 -2.03 14.39 1.18
C GLU A 239 -2.81 15.33 2.11
N LEU A 240 -2.12 15.96 3.06
CA LEU A 240 -2.70 16.95 3.99
C LEU A 240 -2.55 18.37 3.42
N TYR A 241 -3.67 19.06 3.31
CA TYR A 241 -3.78 20.45 2.84
C TYR A 241 -4.29 21.36 3.95
N LYS A 242 -3.90 22.63 3.86
CA LYS A 242 -4.43 23.72 4.69
C LYS A 242 -5.12 24.73 3.78
N SER A 243 -6.33 25.19 4.12
CA SER A 243 -7.02 26.23 3.35
C SER A 243 -6.21 27.52 3.35
N SER A 244 -6.11 28.15 2.18
CA SER A 244 -5.35 29.40 2.01
C SER A 244 -6.17 30.68 2.21
N ASN A 245 -7.51 30.60 2.36
CA ASN A 245 -8.39 31.78 2.24
C ASN A 245 -9.64 31.75 3.16
N THR A 246 -9.55 31.17 4.36
CA THR A 246 -10.65 31.17 5.33
C THR A 246 -10.21 31.82 6.64
N SER A 247 -11.13 32.52 7.31
CA SER A 247 -10.87 33.15 8.63
C SER A 247 -10.45 32.16 9.72
N GLN A 248 -10.60 30.86 9.45
CA GLN A 248 -10.12 29.75 10.25
C GLN A 248 -9.30 28.82 9.35
N ASP A 249 -8.18 28.34 9.88
CA ASP A 249 -7.36 27.32 9.22
C ASP A 249 -8.13 25.99 9.19
N VAL A 250 -8.60 25.58 8.00
CA VAL A 250 -9.27 24.29 7.82
C VAL A 250 -8.29 23.34 7.14
N LEU A 251 -8.14 22.16 7.74
CA LEU A 251 -7.27 21.10 7.23
C LEU A 251 -8.06 20.06 6.45
N TYR A 252 -7.51 19.64 5.32
CA TYR A 252 -8.13 18.68 4.42
C TYR A 252 -7.20 17.53 4.06
N ILE A 253 -7.77 16.35 3.84
CA ILE A 253 -7.08 15.21 3.24
C ILE A 253 -7.56 15.04 1.80
N ARG A 254 -6.62 14.81 0.90
CA ARG A 254 -6.83 14.38 -0.48
C ARG A 254 -6.18 13.02 -0.68
N ALA A 255 -6.91 12.07 -1.27
CA ALA A 255 -6.36 10.76 -1.60
C ALA A 255 -6.23 10.55 -3.11
N LYS A 256 -5.16 9.89 -3.55
CA LYS A 256 -4.96 9.47 -4.94
C LYS A 256 -4.51 8.02 -5.01
N TYR A 257 -5.11 7.25 -5.89
CA TYR A 257 -4.72 5.89 -6.22
C TYR A 257 -4.22 5.86 -7.68
N ASN A 258 -2.94 5.57 -7.89
CA ASN A 258 -2.29 5.63 -9.21
C ASN A 258 -2.60 6.95 -9.94
N ASP A 259 -2.40 8.06 -9.23
CA ASP A 259 -2.68 9.44 -9.64
C ASP A 259 -4.14 9.79 -9.98
N ARG A 260 -5.07 8.84 -9.86
CA ARG A 260 -6.50 9.10 -9.91
C ARG A 260 -6.98 9.57 -8.54
N LEU A 261 -7.67 10.71 -8.50
CA LEU A 261 -8.33 11.19 -7.28
C LEU A 261 -9.40 10.21 -6.81
N LEU A 262 -9.38 9.88 -5.52
CA LEU A 262 -10.41 9.08 -4.87
C LEU A 262 -11.55 9.96 -4.36
N ASN A 263 -12.78 9.47 -4.49
CA ASN A 263 -13.96 10.15 -3.98
C ASN A 263 -14.30 9.60 -2.59
N LEU A 264 -13.84 10.30 -1.57
CA LEU A 264 -14.01 9.88 -0.19
C LEU A 264 -15.26 10.50 0.49
N HIS A 265 -16.16 11.10 -0.29
CA HIS A 265 -17.34 11.79 0.25
C HIS A 265 -18.26 10.83 1.03
N LYS A 266 -18.62 9.71 0.41
CA LYS A 266 -19.45 8.68 1.04
C LYS A 266 -18.82 8.18 2.33
N TYR A 267 -17.51 7.92 2.31
CA TYR A 267 -16.74 7.47 3.48
C TYR A 267 -16.82 8.43 4.69
N CYS A 268 -16.79 9.75 4.45
CA CYS A 268 -16.73 10.73 5.53
C CYS A 268 -18.08 11.33 5.95
N TYR A 269 -19.09 11.29 5.08
CA TYR A 269 -20.38 11.93 5.31
C TYR A 269 -21.56 10.95 5.28
N ASP A 270 -21.32 9.66 5.01
CA ASP A 270 -22.34 8.61 4.88
C ASP A 270 -23.44 8.97 3.85
N THR A 271 -23.13 9.81 2.85
CA THR A 271 -24.05 10.20 1.77
C THR A 271 -23.33 10.33 0.42
N ASP A 272 -24.05 10.10 -0.67
CA ASP A 272 -23.56 10.33 -2.04
C ASP A 272 -23.78 11.79 -2.51
N ASN A 273 -24.32 12.64 -1.65
CA ASN A 273 -24.86 13.94 -2.07
C ASN A 273 -23.76 15.03 -2.14
N SER A 274 -23.07 15.07 -3.27
CA SER A 274 -21.88 15.89 -3.56
C SER A 274 -22.10 17.40 -3.68
N ILE A 275 -23.35 17.89 -3.65
CA ILE A 275 -23.69 19.26 -4.07
C ILE A 275 -23.17 20.33 -3.09
N LYS A 276 -22.86 19.97 -1.84
CA LYS A 276 -22.42 20.91 -0.79
C LYS A 276 -20.91 20.94 -0.53
N PHE A 277 -20.13 20.01 -1.10
CA PHE A 277 -18.71 19.83 -0.75
C PHE A 277 -17.86 19.38 -1.94
N ASN A 278 -16.56 19.69 -1.93
CA ASN A 278 -15.62 19.14 -2.90
C ASN A 278 -15.38 17.66 -2.56
N THR A 279 -15.81 16.75 -3.44
CA THR A 279 -15.78 15.29 -3.22
C THR A 279 -14.37 14.71 -3.03
N ASN A 280 -13.34 15.47 -3.40
CA ASN A 280 -11.94 15.03 -3.39
C ASN A 280 -11.14 15.67 -2.23
N LEU A 281 -11.76 16.54 -1.42
CA LEU A 281 -11.14 17.19 -0.27
C LEU A 281 -12.01 17.00 0.97
N LEU A 282 -11.50 16.25 1.93
CA LEU A 282 -12.22 15.93 3.16
C LEU A 282 -11.63 16.62 4.37
N LYS A 283 -12.46 17.06 5.31
CA LYS A 283 -11.95 17.62 6.56
C LYS A 283 -11.15 16.57 7.34
N LEU A 284 -9.96 16.95 7.80
CA LEU A 284 -9.05 16.05 8.53
C LEU A 284 -9.72 15.38 9.73
N VAL A 285 -10.54 16.13 10.50
CA VAL A 285 -11.21 15.60 11.70
C VAL A 285 -12.06 14.38 11.38
N GLN A 286 -12.77 14.38 10.25
CA GLN A 286 -13.61 13.24 9.86
C GLN A 286 -12.77 12.04 9.46
N VAL A 287 -11.66 12.28 8.75
CA VAL A 287 -10.72 11.22 8.38
C VAL A 287 -10.09 10.60 9.64
N LEU A 288 -9.67 11.40 10.61
CA LEU A 288 -9.08 10.88 11.85
C LEU A 288 -10.06 10.02 12.66
N VAL A 289 -11.33 10.43 12.75
CA VAL A 289 -12.37 9.62 13.40
C VAL A 289 -12.48 8.25 12.73
N LYS A 290 -12.56 8.21 11.39
CA LYS A 290 -12.67 6.96 10.65
C LYS A 290 -11.39 6.11 10.66
N LEU A 291 -10.21 6.74 10.63
CA LEU A 291 -8.92 6.03 10.82
C LEU A 291 -8.80 5.46 12.23
N SER A 292 -9.48 6.04 13.22
CA SER A 292 -9.52 5.55 14.60
C SER A 292 -10.65 4.56 14.92
N GLU A 293 -11.58 4.31 13.98
CA GLU A 293 -12.65 3.33 14.17
C GLU A 293 -12.05 1.96 14.53
N GLN A 294 -12.58 1.35 15.60
CA GLN A 294 -12.13 0.11 16.25
C GLN A 294 -10.75 0.12 16.95
N LEU A 295 -9.95 1.20 16.91
CA LEU A 295 -8.74 1.30 17.76
C LEU A 295 -9.07 1.47 19.26
N LEU A 296 -10.27 1.94 19.58
CA LEU A 296 -10.74 2.20 20.95
C LEU A 296 -11.25 0.95 21.69
N GLY A 297 -11.42 -0.19 20.99
CA GLY A 297 -11.84 -1.46 21.62
C GLY A 297 -10.70 -2.23 22.30
N LEU A 298 -9.44 -1.86 22.04
CA LEU A 298 -8.23 -2.49 22.59
C LEU A 298 -7.64 -1.73 23.80
N LEU A 299 -8.37 -0.75 24.33
CA LEU A 299 -8.01 0.03 25.52
C LEU A 299 -8.93 -0.25 26.74
N LEU A 300 -9.60 -1.41 26.75
CA LEU A 300 -10.34 -1.92 27.92
C LEU A 300 -9.73 -3.25 28.39
#